data_AF-A0A967GWA9-F1
#
_entry.id   AF-A0A967GWA9-F1
#
_cell.length_a   1.000
_cell.length_b   1.000
_cell.length_c   1.000
_cell.angle_alpha   90.00
_cell.angle_beta   90.00
_cell.angle_gamma   90.00
#
_symmetry.space_group_name_H-M   'P 1'
#
loop_
_entity.id
_entity.type
_entity.pdbx_description
1 polymer ?
#
loop_
_entity_poly.entity_id
_entity_poly.type
_entity_poly.pdbx_seq_one_letter_code
_entity_poly.pdbx_strand_id
1 'polypeptide(L)' 'MLFHTWTFLLFFLAAFGGYLLLRRTPFWTFWLLSASYVFYGWWNPYYLALIAFSTALDFLAVA' A
#
# COMPACT_ATOMS: atom_id res chain seq x y z
N MET A 1 4.21 10.48 1.95
CA MET A 1 4.93 11.12 0.82
C MET A 1 4.02 12.17 0.21
N LEU A 2 4.52 13.34 -0.21
CA LEU A 2 3.67 14.33 -0.88
C LEU A 2 3.65 14.09 -2.40
N PHE A 3 2.51 14.36 -3.05
CA PHE A 3 2.35 14.08 -4.48
C PHE A 3 3.31 14.84 -5.40
N HIS A 4 3.82 15.99 -4.95
CA HIS A 4 4.75 16.83 -5.71
C HIS A 4 6.23 16.55 -5.38
N THR A 5 6.56 15.55 -4.56
CA THR A 5 7.95 15.25 -4.19
C THR A 5 8.54 14.14 -5.06
N TRP A 6 9.85 14.22 -5.34
CA TRP A 6 10.60 13.19 -6.08
C TRP A 6 10.49 11.79 -5.45
N THR A 7 10.35 11.72 -4.13
CA THR A 7 10.09 10.48 -3.40
C THR A 7 8.80 9.80 -3.85
N PHE A 8 7.73 10.56 -4.14
CA PHE A 8 6.49 10.00 -4.67
C PHE A 8 6.67 9.49 -6.10
N LEU A 9 7.44 10.19 -6.94
CA LEU A 9 7.69 9.75 -8.31
C LEU A 9 8.44 8.40 -8.36
N LEU A 10 9.48 8.25 -7.54
CA LEU A 10 10.21 6.98 -7.40
C LEU A 10 9.32 5.86 -6.85
N PHE A 11 8.53 6.16 -5.81
CA PHE A 11 7.56 5.23 -5.25
C PHE A 11 6.52 4.79 -6.29
N PHE A 12 5.96 5.73 -7.04
CA PHE A 12 4.97 5.46 -8.07
C PHE A 12 5.54 4.54 -9.16
N LEU A 13 6.75 4.83 -9.65
CA LEU A 13 7.41 3.98 -10.65
C LEU A 13 7.64 2.56 -10.11
N ALA A 14 8.06 2.42 -8.86
CA ALA A 14 8.25 1.11 -8.23
C ALA A 14 6.91 0.37 -8.05
N ALA A 15 5.90 1.03 -7.48
CA ALA A 15 4.59 0.45 -7.22
C ALA A 15 3.87 0.04 -8.52
N PHE A 16 3.88 0.93 -9.53
CA PHE A 16 3.28 0.68 -10.82
C PHE A 16 4.08 -0.35 -11.64
N GLY A 17 5.41 -0.31 -11.60
CA GLY A 17 6.27 -1.32 -12.20
C GLY A 17 6.01 -2.72 -11.62
N GLY A 18 5.96 -2.82 -10.29
CA GLY A 18 5.61 -4.06 -9.60
C GLY A 18 4.19 -4.53 -9.94
N TYR A 19 3.21 -3.61 -10.06
CA TYR A 19 1.89 -3.98 -10.58
C TYR A 19 1.98 -4.60 -11.96
N LEU A 20 2.64 -3.96 -12.92
CA LEU A 20 2.71 -4.47 -14.29
C LEU A 20 3.32 -5.89 -14.36
N LEU A 21 4.30 -6.17 -13.50
CA LEU A 21 4.90 -7.49 -13.36
C LEU A 21 3.94 -8.50 -12.72
N LEU A 22 3.23 -8.11 -11.65
CA LEU A 22 2.40 -9.02 -10.86
C LEU A 22 0.94 -9.12 -11.34
N ARG A 23 0.46 -8.27 -12.26
CA ARG A 23 -0.95 -8.18 -12.69
C ARG A 23 -1.57 -9.48 -13.22
N ARG A 24 -0.73 -10.43 -13.66
CA ARG A 24 -1.17 -11.76 -14.16
C ARG A 24 -1.12 -12.83 -13.08
N THR A 25 -0.78 -12.46 -11.85
CA THR A 25 -0.62 -13.36 -10.70
C THR A 25 -1.57 -12.93 -9.58
N PRO A 26 -1.99 -13.87 -8.70
CA PRO A 26 -2.80 -13.54 -7.52
C PRO A 26 -2.07 -12.62 -6.53
N PHE A 27 -0.74 -12.50 -6.64
CA PHE A 27 0.08 -11.67 -5.75
C PHE A 27 -0.07 -10.17 -5.98
N TRP A 28 -0.74 -9.75 -7.06
CA TRP A 28 -0.96 -8.33 -7.32
C TRP A 28 -1.69 -7.63 -6.17
N THR A 29 -2.70 -8.28 -5.59
CA THR A 29 -3.45 -7.72 -4.47
C THR A 29 -2.54 -7.49 -3.26
N PHE A 30 -1.68 -8.46 -2.94
CA PHE A 30 -0.70 -8.32 -1.85
C PHE A 30 0.30 -7.19 -2.12
N TRP A 31 0.76 -7.07 -3.36
CA TRP A 31 1.67 -5.99 -3.76
C TRP A 31 1.07 -4.60 -3.59
N LEU A 32 -0.17 -4.40 -4.08
CA LEU A 32 -0.86 -3.12 -3.91
C LEU A 32 -1.16 -2.81 -2.45
N LEU A 33 -1.51 -3.83 -1.67
CA LEU A 33 -1.69 -3.69 -0.23
C LEU A 33 -0.39 -3.18 0.39
N SER A 34 0.73 -3.88 0.20
CA SER A 34 2.03 -3.47 0.72
C SER A 34 2.43 -2.05 0.26
N ALA A 35 2.22 -1.73 -1.02
CA ALA A 35 2.49 -0.39 -1.54
C ALA A 35 1.65 0.68 -0.84
N SER A 36 0.37 0.40 -0.58
CA SER A 36 -0.53 1.30 0.15
C SER A 36 -0.04 1.54 1.58
N TYR A 37 0.35 0.47 2.29
CA TYR A 37 0.94 0.59 3.62
C TYR A 37 2.23 1.42 3.61
N VAL A 38 3.14 1.19 2.65
CA VAL A 38 4.38 1.99 2.54
C VAL A 38 4.07 3.46 2.29
N PHE A 39 3.11 3.77 1.40
CA PHE A 39 2.73 5.15 1.08
C PHE A 39 2.15 5.89 2.29
N TYR A 40 1.21 5.26 3.00
CA TYR A 40 0.58 5.82 4.19
C TYR A 40 1.52 5.87 5.41
N GLY A 41 2.37 4.86 5.57
CA GLY A 41 3.33 4.78 6.67
C GLY A 41 4.52 5.75 6.58
N TRP A 42 4.80 6.28 5.39
CA TRP A 42 5.95 7.17 5.16
C TRP A 42 5.91 8.49 5.94
N TRP A 43 4.72 8.96 6.33
CA TRP A 43 4.59 10.24 7.04
C TRP A 43 4.56 10.07 8.57
N ASN A 44 3.94 8.99 9.05
CA ASN A 44 3.99 8.61 10.45
C ASN A 44 3.63 7.11 10.58
N PRO A 45 4.53 6.25 11.08
CA PRO A 45 4.29 4.82 11.19
C PRO A 45 3.11 4.46 12.12
N TYR A 46 2.64 5.39 12.97
CA TYR A 46 1.43 5.19 13.78
C TYR A 46 0.14 5.06 12.93
N TYR A 47 0.09 5.63 11.72
CA TYR A 47 -1.07 5.46 10.83
C TYR A 47 -1.19 4.04 10.29
N LEU A 48 -0.10 3.26 10.26
CA LEU A 48 -0.14 1.86 9.86
C LEU A 48 -0.94 1.00 10.83
N ALA A 49 -0.89 1.32 12.13
CA ALA A 49 -1.65 0.62 13.14
C ALA A 49 -3.16 0.87 12.99
N LEU A 50 -3.56 2.11 12.67
CA LEU A 50 -4.96 2.48 12.41
C LEU A 50 -5.54 1.76 11.18
N ILE A 51 -4.77 1.72 10.08
CA ILE A 51 -5.20 1.05 8.85
C ILE A 51 -5.22 -0.46 9.06
N ALA A 52 -4.18 -1.04 9.68
CA ALA A 52 -4.17 -2.47 10.02
C ALA A 52 -5.34 -2.87 10.92
N PHE A 53 -5.67 -2.06 11.93
CA PHE A 53 -6.82 -2.30 12.79
C PHE A 53 -8.14 -2.21 12.03
N SER A 54 -8.30 -1.20 11.16
CA SER A 54 -9.51 -1.07 10.33
C SER A 54 -9.65 -2.23 9.33
N THR A 55 -8.57 -2.66 8.69
CA THR A 55 -8.59 -3.78 7.74
C THR A 55 -8.85 -5.11 8.43
N ALA A 56 -8.27 -5.33 9.62
CA ALA A 56 -8.54 -6.51 10.44
C ALA A 56 -10.00 -6.53 10.93
N LEU A 57 -10.52 -5.39 11.39
CA LEU A 57 -11.94 -5.29 11.78
C LEU A 57 -12.88 -5.53 10.60
N ASP A 58 -12.58 -5.00 9.41
CA ASP A 58 -13.42 -5.22 8.23
C ASP A 58 -13.49 -6.71 7.86
N PHE A 59 -12.34 -7.40 7.84
CA PHE A 59 -12.27 -8.84 7.60
C PHE A 59 -12.92 -9.69 8.70
N LEU A 60 -12.88 -9.23 9.96
CA LEU A 60 -13.44 -9.96 11.10
C LEU A 60 -14.93 -9.68 11.33
N ALA A 61 -15.43 -8.50 10.95
CA ALA A 61 -16.83 -8.10 11.15
C ALA A 61 -17.76 -8.59 10.04
N VAL A 62 -17.21 -8.94 8.88
CA VAL A 62 -17.95 -9.53 7.74
C VAL A 62 -17.80 -11.07 7.70
N ALA A 63 -16.96 -11.66 8.56
CA ALA A 63 -16.81 -13.10 8.74
C ALA A 63 -17.95 -13.70 9.60
#